data_AF-A0A5D2T605-F1
#
_entry.id   AF-A0A5D2T605-F1
#
_cell.length_a   1.000
_cell.length_b   1.000
_cell.length_c   1.000
_cell.angle_alpha   90.00
_cell.angle_beta   90.00
_cell.angle_gamma   90.00
#
_symmetry.space_group_name_H-M   'P 1'
#
loop_
_entity.id
_entity.type
_entity.pdbx_description
1 polymer ?
#
loop_
_entity_poly.entity_id
_entity_poly.type
_entity_poly.pdbx_seq_one_letter_code
_entity_poly.pdbx_strand_id
1 'polypeptide(L)'
;LSLELRNNIISAVKQSAALNHPGAENMKVRQLSDAIHDEIRNKVMGQISDSLWEIIRSEGSMRTEITETVVSHRNNNESKLASCFP
;
A
#
# COMPACT_ATOMS: atom_id res chain seq x y z
N LEU A 1 2.93 -6.22 6.06
CA LEU A 1 4.11 -5.60 5.41
C LEU A 1 5.29 -6.55 5.58
N SER A 2 6.04 -6.85 4.52
CA SER A 2 7.23 -7.68 4.64
C SER A 2 8.28 -7.00 5.54
N LEU A 3 9.14 -7.81 6.17
CA LEU A 3 10.28 -7.31 6.94
C LEU A 3 11.18 -6.41 6.08
N GLU A 4 11.34 -6.75 4.81
CA GLU A 4 12.08 -5.97 3.82
C GLU A 4 11.48 -4.57 3.63
N LEU A 5 10.17 -4.47 3.36
CA LEU A 5 9.51 -3.18 3.18
C LEU A 5 9.61 -2.31 4.44
N ARG A 6 9.46 -2.91 5.63
CA ARG A 6 9.65 -2.19 6.90
C ARG A 6 11.05 -1.61 7.01
N ASN A 7 12.08 -2.40 6.70
CA ASN A 7 13.48 -1.95 6.76
C ASN A 7 13.76 -0.84 5.73
N ASN A 8 13.17 -0.94 4.54
CA ASN A 8 13.27 0.08 3.49
C ASN A 8 12.65 1.41 3.94
N ILE A 9 11.48 1.39 4.57
CA ILE A 9 10.83 2.59 5.13
C ILE A 9 11.70 3.21 6.22
N ILE A 10 12.23 2.42 7.15
CA ILE A 10 13.13 2.91 8.21
C ILE A 10 14.37 3.56 7.60
N SER A 11 14.95 2.94 6.57
CA SER A 11 16.11 3.47 5.85
C SER A 11 15.78 4.80 5.16
N ALA A 12 14.63 4.89 4.49
CA ALA A 12 14.17 6.13 3.84
C ALA A 12 13.99 7.27 4.85
N VAL A 13 13.40 6.99 6.02
CA VAL A 13 13.26 7.99 7.10
C VAL A 13 14.64 8.43 7.59
N LYS A 14 15.58 7.50 7.84
CA LYS A 14 16.94 7.84 8.28
C LYS A 14 17.71 8.70 7.28
N GLN A 15 17.44 8.54 5.99
CA GLN A 15 18.08 9.29 4.90
C GLN A 15 17.37 10.60 4.55
N SER A 16 16.23 10.90 5.18
CA SER A 16 15.46 12.12 4.90
C SER A 16 16.32 13.38 5.08
N ALA A 17 16.29 14.27 4.09
CA ALA A 17 16.93 15.57 4.16
C ALA A 17 16.29 16.44 5.25
N ALA A 18 14.97 16.34 5.45
CA ALA A 18 14.28 17.04 6.55
C ALA A 18 14.79 16.59 7.93
N LEU A 19 15.05 15.29 8.12
CA LEU A 19 15.61 14.76 9.36
C LEU A 19 17.09 15.14 9.56
N ASN A 20 17.88 15.10 8.48
CA ASN A 20 19.32 15.36 8.52
C ASN A 20 19.68 16.84 8.37
N HIS A 21 18.70 17.73 8.28
CA HIS A 21 18.90 19.17 8.19
C HIS A 21 19.45 19.73 9.51
N PRO A 22 20.50 20.58 9.49
CA PRO A 22 20.96 21.26 10.70
C PRO A 22 19.86 22.09 11.35
N GLY A 23 19.58 21.86 12.64
CA GLY A 23 18.50 22.54 13.33
C GLY A 23 17.15 21.81 13.29
N ALA A 24 17.08 20.61 12.67
CA ALA A 24 15.92 19.74 12.74
C ALA A 24 15.53 19.39 14.20
N GLU A 25 16.51 19.34 15.11
CA GLU A 25 16.31 19.14 16.55
C GLU A 25 15.51 20.26 17.22
N ASN A 26 15.46 21.46 16.62
CA ASN A 26 14.70 22.60 17.12
C ASN A 26 13.28 22.68 16.52
N MET A 27 12.98 21.86 15.51
CA MET A 27 11.65 21.80 14.91
C MET A 27 10.66 21.13 15.87
N LYS A 28 9.39 21.56 15.83
CA LYS A 28 8.32 20.82 16.50
C LYS A 28 8.20 19.44 15.87
N VAL A 29 8.02 18.42 16.70
CA VAL A 29 7.89 17.02 16.26
C VAL A 29 6.89 16.84 15.12
N ARG A 30 5.72 17.52 15.19
CA ARG A 30 4.71 17.47 14.12
C ARG A 30 5.22 18.07 12.81
N GLN A 31 5.89 19.21 12.84
CA GLN A 31 6.44 19.84 11.63
C GLN A 31 7.55 18.99 11.00
N LEU A 32 8.42 18.41 11.83
CA LEU A 32 9.47 17.50 11.36
C LEU A 32 8.85 16.23 10.75
N SER A 33 7.84 15.65 11.41
CA SER A 33 7.11 14.49 10.90
C SER A 33 6.42 14.77 9.57
N ASP A 34 5.76 15.92 9.43
CA ASP A 34 5.06 16.31 8.21
C ASP A 34 6.07 16.52 7.06
N ALA A 35 7.21 17.17 7.33
CA ALA A 35 8.27 17.37 6.35
C ALA A 35 8.91 16.05 5.89
N ILE A 36 9.24 15.14 6.82
CA ILE A 36 9.75 13.80 6.49
C ILE A 36 8.70 13.05 5.67
N HIS A 37 7.44 13.07 6.12
CA HIS A 37 6.36 12.38 5.43
C HIS A 37 6.22 12.87 3.99
N ASP A 38 6.15 14.17 3.76
CA ASP A 38 6.02 14.76 2.42
C ASP A 38 7.21 14.42 1.51
N GLU A 39 8.42 14.43 2.05
CA GLU A 39 9.64 14.07 1.32
C GLU A 39 9.61 12.60 0.86
N ILE A 40 9.30 11.67 1.76
CA ILE A 40 9.42 10.24 1.46
C ILE A 40 8.12 9.61 0.94
N ARG A 41 6.99 10.33 0.99
CA ARG A 41 5.63 9.84 0.68
C ARG A 41 5.59 9.07 -0.63
N ASN A 42 6.02 9.70 -1.72
CA ASN A 42 5.90 9.12 -3.06
C ASN A 42 6.72 7.82 -3.19
N LYS A 43 7.93 7.80 -2.63
CA LYS A 43 8.81 6.63 -2.65
C LYS A 43 8.25 5.49 -1.83
N VAL A 44 7.79 5.78 -0.60
CA VAL A 44 7.27 4.77 0.32
C VAL A 44 5.92 4.23 -0.16
N MET A 45 5.03 5.10 -0.65
CA MET A 45 3.72 4.66 -1.16
C MET A 45 3.86 3.75 -2.38
N GLY A 46 4.78 4.05 -3.30
CA GLY A 46 5.09 3.15 -4.41
C GLY A 46 5.49 1.75 -3.93
N GLN A 47 6.45 1.67 -3.00
CA GLN A 47 6.92 0.40 -2.44
C GLN A 47 5.83 -0.37 -1.68
N ILE A 48 4.94 0.34 -0.97
CA ILE A 48 3.79 -0.26 -0.29
C ILE A 48 2.82 -0.85 -1.33
N SER A 49 2.50 -0.10 -2.37
CA SER A 49 1.62 -0.55 -3.46
C SER A 49 2.21 -1.77 -4.17
N ASP A 50 3.50 -1.76 -4.49
CA ASP A 50 4.18 -2.88 -5.13
C ASP A 50 4.16 -4.12 -4.24
N SER A 51 4.51 -3.98 -2.96
CA SER A 51 4.48 -5.10 -2.01
C SER A 51 3.06 -5.65 -1.82
N LEU A 52 2.04 -4.80 -1.83
CA LEU A 52 0.65 -5.24 -1.76
C LEU A 52 0.25 -5.98 -3.05
N TRP A 53 0.68 -5.49 -4.21
CA TRP A 53 0.42 -6.17 -5.48
C TRP A 53 1.11 -7.53 -5.59
N GLU A 54 2.32 -7.68 -5.07
CA GLU A 54 2.98 -8.99 -4.99
C GLU A 54 2.20 -9.96 -4.10
N ILE A 55 1.65 -9.50 -2.97
CA ILE A 55 0.81 -10.34 -2.10
C ILE A 55 -0.46 -10.79 -2.85
N ILE A 56 -1.11 -9.89 -3.58
CA ILE A 56 -2.31 -10.21 -4.35
C ILE A 56 -2.00 -11.16 -5.52
N ARG A 57 -0.85 -10.98 -6.19
CA ARG A 57 -0.43 -11.86 -7.31
C ARG A 57 0.11 -13.20 -6.84
N SER A 58 0.65 -13.28 -5.63
CA SER A 58 1.23 -14.49 -5.06
C SER A 58 0.25 -15.66 -5.14
N GLU A 59 0.78 -16.83 -5.47
CA GLU A 59 0.04 -18.08 -5.33
C GLU A 59 -0.36 -18.28 -3.86
N GLY A 60 -1.63 -18.61 -3.60
CA GLY A 60 -2.12 -18.83 -2.24
C GLY A 60 -3.60 -18.52 -2.05
N SER A 61 -4.04 -18.59 -0.79
CA SER A 61 -5.46 -18.43 -0.39
C SER A 61 -6.03 -17.09 -0.83
N MET A 62 -5.26 -15.99 -0.67
CA MET A 62 -5.75 -14.65 -0.97
C MET A 62 -6.12 -14.46 -2.44
N ARG A 63 -5.31 -14.97 -3.37
CA ARG A 63 -5.63 -14.92 -4.80
C ARG A 63 -6.87 -15.76 -5.12
N THR A 64 -7.00 -16.92 -4.49
CA THR A 64 -8.19 -17.78 -4.63
C THR A 64 -9.44 -17.08 -4.11
N GLU A 65 -9.39 -16.50 -2.91
CA GLU A 65 -10.50 -15.75 -2.29
C GLU A 65 -10.95 -14.57 -3.16
N ILE A 66 -9.99 -13.81 -3.72
CA ILE A 66 -10.28 -12.72 -4.68
C ILE A 66 -10.94 -13.29 -5.94
N THR A 67 -10.41 -14.38 -6.49
CA THR A 67 -10.94 -15.01 -7.71
C THR A 67 -12.37 -15.52 -7.49
N GLU A 68 -12.61 -16.22 -6.39
CA GLU A 68 -13.93 -16.71 -6.01
C GLU A 68 -14.93 -15.58 -5.83
N THR A 69 -14.51 -14.49 -5.18
CA THR A 69 -15.35 -13.30 -5.00
C THR A 69 -15.73 -12.66 -6.34
N VAL A 70 -14.77 -12.52 -7.27
CA VAL A 70 -15.02 -11.95 -8.61
C VAL A 70 -15.93 -12.86 -9.43
N VAL A 71 -15.68 -14.17 -9.42
CA VAL A 71 -16.49 -15.17 -10.12
C VAL A 71 -17.91 -15.21 -9.57
N SER A 72 -18.07 -15.19 -8.24
CA SER A 72 -19.37 -15.18 -7.57
C SER A 72 -20.19 -13.95 -7.95
N HIS A 73 -19.59 -12.76 -7.90
CA HIS A 73 -20.27 -11.52 -8.33
C HIS A 73 -20.68 -11.56 -9.81
N ARG A 74 -19.79 -12.02 -10.69
CA ARG A 74 -20.11 -12.19 -12.11
C ARG A 74 -21.29 -13.15 -12.29
N ASN A 75 -21.24 -14.34 -11.70
CA ASN A 75 -22.30 -15.34 -11.85
C ASN A 75 -23.65 -14.87 -11.28
N ASN A 76 -23.63 -14.09 -10.19
CA ASN A 76 -24.82 -13.44 -9.63
C ASN A 76 -25.41 -12.45 -10.63
N ASN A 77 -24.58 -11.59 -11.22
CA ASN A 77 -25.03 -10.63 -12.22
C ASN A 77 -25.59 -11.32 -13.48
N GLU A 78 -24.96 -12.39 -13.97
CA GLU A 78 -25.49 -13.19 -15.09
C GLU A 78 -26.86 -13.80 -14.75
N SER A 79 -27.01 -14.39 -13.57
CA SER A 79 -28.29 -14.95 -13.10
C SER A 79 -29.39 -13.88 -13.02
N LYS A 80 -29.04 -12.68 -12.54
CA LYS A 80 -29.96 -11.53 -12.50
C LYS A 80 -30.36 -11.09 -13.90
N LEU A 81 -29.40 -10.96 -14.83
CA LEU A 81 -29.68 -10.61 -16.22
C LEU A 81 -30.61 -11.64 -16.88
N ALA A 82 -30.33 -12.93 -16.70
CA ALA A 82 -31.19 -14.00 -17.22
C ALA A 82 -32.62 -13.93 -16.66
N SER A 83 -32.79 -13.59 -15.39
CA SER A 83 -34.12 -13.44 -14.78
C SER A 83 -34.95 -12.27 -15.33
N CYS A 84 -34.32 -11.31 -16.00
CA CYS A 84 -34.99 -10.15 -16.59
C CYS A 84 -35.64 -10.45 -17.95
N PHE A 85 -35.36 -11.61 -18.57
CA PHE A 85 -35.89 -12.01 -19.88
C PHE A 85 -36.63 -13.36 -19.76
N PRO A 86 -37.95 -13.36 -19.53
CA PRO A 86 -38.77 -14.57 -19.41
C PRO A 86 -38.98 -15.30 -20.74
#